data_AF-A0A8T9BYZ2-F1
#
_entry.id   AF-A0A8T9BYZ2-F1
#
_cell.length_a   1.000
_cell.length_b   1.000
_cell.length_c   1.000
_cell.angle_alpha   90.00
_cell.angle_beta   90.00
_cell.angle_gamma   90.00
#
_symmetry.space_group_name_H-M   'P 1'
#
loop_
_entity.id
_entity.type
_entity.pdbx_description
1 polymer ?
#
loop_
_entity_poly.entity_id
_entity_poly.type
_entity_poly.pdbx_seq_one_letter_code
_entity_poly.pdbx_strand_id
1 'polypeptide(L)'
;MATWSTGSAQSAYQFDDTFSNPRYSMASLATTNSSLSANSQYSHTSSMSRPLRPPKHDARAGLWNNSLRVIPCGKNHSLLRWDVSFATCNICGFSQWHALMLQARSMDPTTFANAMNSMRDTPKIDFAGSHSLHYLMSAGVGMEYFSHLHQFKETCQNAFGQNPLHVLNPQDLGEELITFLEWFKVQEHPPGLLLTQRDLKGRTPLHCLLQRPMERDLYSKILKTFPWIEHQLSTFDTSGRTAIMMMSKAALKLKSECPSAAAAIQAGIVEVKVFLSQSDDNLQHEAQNRSLYGFHDIARGARGTSYFGFYECRVCNRTNAHSNSYLDQLVCACTLGRDRNGPDDTGMTPAHALVTQSRCNNDAARTPETPVQTAALMHALIPRGDRTLLEALRVLDREGNSLVYNIAIRGLYELLEYVLHLEEPNRRRAMVNTCQMGINRREWSVLAAVDHARSQIFDPDKKHRFSKTKHMLVKAGAQMNPGVTTRWQISSGY
;
A
#
# COMPACT_ATOMS: atom_id res chain seq x y z
N MET A 1 17.97 16.09 -25.07
CA MET A 1 18.90 15.97 -23.93
C MET A 1 18.61 17.10 -22.97
N ALA A 2 17.97 16.78 -21.85
CA ALA A 2 17.87 17.64 -20.68
C ALA A 2 17.86 16.68 -19.49
N THR A 3 18.86 16.77 -18.62
CA THR A 3 18.97 15.99 -17.39
C THR A 3 18.00 16.57 -16.36
N TRP A 4 16.98 15.79 -15.99
CA TRP A 4 16.06 16.15 -14.92
C TRP A 4 16.76 15.92 -13.60
N SER A 5 17.26 17.00 -13.01
CA SER A 5 17.72 17.00 -11.61
C SER A 5 16.49 17.19 -10.73
N THR A 6 16.06 16.15 -10.02
CA THR A 6 15.08 16.25 -8.94
C THR A 6 15.74 16.95 -7.76
N GLY A 7 15.71 18.28 -7.78
CA GLY A 7 16.05 19.10 -6.62
C GLY A 7 14.96 18.96 -5.57
N SER A 8 15.17 18.09 -4.59
CA SER A 8 14.48 18.20 -3.31
C SER A 8 14.82 19.55 -2.72
N ALA A 9 13.81 20.34 -2.33
CA ALA A 9 14.03 21.55 -1.57
C ALA A 9 14.64 21.15 -0.22
N GLN A 10 15.96 21.27 -0.10
CA GLN A 10 16.64 21.14 1.17
C GLN A 10 16.13 22.24 2.11
N SER A 11 15.79 21.85 3.34
CA SER A 11 15.50 22.81 4.41
C SER A 11 16.71 23.74 4.57
N ALA A 12 16.49 25.04 4.46
CA ALA A 12 17.53 26.06 4.65
C ALA A 12 17.83 26.35 6.13
N TYR A 13 17.30 25.58 7.09
CA TYR A 13 17.50 25.87 8.51
C TYR A 13 17.66 24.57 9.32
N GLN A 14 18.92 24.24 9.63
CA GLN A 14 19.28 23.28 10.68
C GLN A 14 19.19 24.00 12.03
N PHE A 15 18.27 23.58 12.89
CA PHE A 15 18.40 23.76 14.33
C PHE A 15 18.84 22.42 14.91
N ASP A 16 19.97 22.47 15.63
CA ASP A 16 20.54 21.34 16.32
C ASP A 16 19.82 21.19 17.67
N ASP A 17 19.16 20.05 17.85
CA ASP A 17 19.12 19.33 19.14
C ASP A 17 18.68 17.88 18.91
N THR A 18 19.70 17.03 18.73
CA THR A 18 19.75 15.58 19.01
C THR A 18 18.66 14.66 18.42
N PHE A 19 18.94 14.15 17.22
CA PHE A 19 19.01 12.72 16.84
C PHE A 19 18.80 12.57 15.33
N SER A 20 19.74 13.11 14.55
CA SER A 20 19.85 12.87 13.11
C SER A 20 21.34 12.79 12.77
N ASN A 21 21.95 11.61 12.84
CA ASN A 21 23.32 11.45 12.36
C ASN A 21 23.30 11.06 10.87
N PRO A 22 24.00 11.78 9.98
CA PRO A 22 23.94 11.58 8.54
C PRO A 22 25.04 10.61 8.09
N ARG A 23 24.72 9.67 7.19
CA ARG A 23 25.68 9.04 6.28
C ARG A 23 24.93 8.19 5.25
N TYR A 24 24.93 8.69 4.02
CA TYR A 24 25.34 8.02 2.78
C TYR A 24 24.59 8.64 1.59
N SER A 25 25.21 9.67 1.01
CA SER A 25 25.06 10.02 -0.39
C SER A 25 25.70 8.91 -1.23
N MET A 26 24.93 8.29 -2.12
CA MET A 26 25.42 7.47 -3.23
C MET A 26 24.56 7.87 -4.44
N ALA A 27 25.04 8.82 -5.23
CA ALA A 27 25.82 8.59 -6.44
C ALA A 27 24.95 8.09 -7.61
N SER A 28 24.77 8.98 -8.58
CA SER A 28 24.15 8.78 -9.89
C SER A 28 24.61 7.48 -10.55
N LEU A 29 23.66 6.65 -10.96
CA LEU A 29 23.90 5.63 -11.97
C LEU A 29 23.37 6.14 -13.30
N ALA A 30 24.32 6.55 -14.14
CA ALA A 30 24.10 6.85 -15.55
C ALA A 30 23.53 5.62 -16.26
N THR A 31 22.36 5.77 -16.88
CA THR A 31 21.84 4.80 -17.85
C THR A 31 22.41 5.13 -19.22
N THR A 32 23.29 4.27 -19.71
CA THR A 32 23.78 4.27 -21.08
C THR A 32 22.64 4.06 -22.06
N ASN A 33 22.53 4.98 -23.03
CA ASN A 33 21.68 4.85 -24.21
C ASN A 33 22.05 3.58 -24.99
N SER A 34 21.04 2.84 -25.44
CA SER A 34 21.20 1.84 -26.49
C SER A 34 20.08 2.02 -27.50
N SER A 35 20.52 2.12 -28.75
CA SER A 35 19.83 2.53 -29.96
C SER A 35 18.64 1.64 -30.32
N LEU A 36 17.61 2.31 -30.87
CA LEU A 36 16.50 1.72 -31.60
C LEU A 36 17.01 1.06 -32.89
N SER A 37 16.58 -0.17 -33.14
CA SER A 37 16.50 -0.73 -34.48
C SER A 37 15.09 -1.27 -34.69
N ALA A 38 14.44 -0.73 -35.72
CA ALA A 38 13.08 -1.02 -36.14
C ALA A 38 12.97 -2.35 -36.91
N ASN A 39 11.73 -2.86 -36.93
CA ASN A 39 11.15 -3.88 -37.82
C ASN A 39 11.44 -5.37 -37.58
N SER A 40 10.40 -6.10 -37.16
CA SER A 40 9.85 -7.28 -37.87
C SER A 40 8.49 -7.63 -37.22
N GLN A 41 7.37 -7.35 -37.90
CA GLN A 41 6.53 -8.32 -38.63
C GLN A 41 5.90 -9.44 -37.77
N TYR A 42 4.57 -9.49 -37.90
CA TYR A 42 3.60 -10.45 -37.38
C TYR A 42 4.10 -11.89 -37.21
N SER A 43 3.86 -12.44 -36.03
CA SER A 43 3.60 -13.85 -35.84
C SER A 43 2.55 -14.03 -34.74
N HIS A 44 1.30 -14.29 -35.15
CA HIS A 44 0.30 -14.89 -34.28
C HIS A 44 0.86 -16.21 -33.74
N THR A 45 1.12 -16.28 -32.45
CA THR A 45 1.43 -17.53 -31.76
C THR A 45 0.47 -17.67 -30.59
N SER A 46 -0.40 -18.67 -30.75
CA SER A 46 -0.96 -19.56 -29.73
C SER A 46 -0.80 -19.11 -28.27
N SER A 47 -1.94 -19.03 -27.58
CA SER A 47 -2.04 -18.88 -26.12
C SER A 47 -1.03 -19.81 -25.45
N MET A 48 0.02 -19.24 -24.88
CA MET A 48 1.02 -19.99 -24.13
C MET A 48 0.37 -20.42 -22.82
N SER A 49 -0.32 -21.56 -22.83
CA SER A 49 -0.82 -22.21 -21.62
C SER A 49 0.39 -22.61 -20.78
N ARG A 50 0.81 -21.70 -19.90
CA ARG A 50 1.92 -21.95 -18.96
C ARG A 50 1.56 -23.19 -18.13
N PRO A 51 2.49 -24.14 -17.93
CA PRO A 51 2.21 -25.34 -17.17
C PRO A 51 1.62 -25.01 -15.80
N LEU A 52 0.58 -25.74 -15.43
CA LEU A 52 -0.08 -25.67 -14.13
C LEU A 52 0.97 -25.91 -13.04
N ARG A 53 1.32 -24.86 -12.29
CA ARG A 53 2.19 -24.99 -11.12
C ARG A 53 1.31 -25.23 -9.90
N PRO A 54 1.65 -26.22 -9.04
CA PRO A 54 0.90 -26.44 -7.82
C PRO A 54 1.01 -25.20 -6.89
N PRO A 55 0.00 -24.95 -6.04
CA PRO A 55 0.03 -23.85 -5.10
C PRO A 55 1.25 -23.88 -4.17
N LYS A 56 1.96 -22.76 -4.06
CA LYS A 56 3.17 -22.66 -3.24
C LYS A 56 2.94 -21.77 -2.03
N HIS A 57 3.11 -22.31 -0.83
CA HIS A 57 3.09 -21.60 0.45
C HIS A 57 4.51 -21.37 0.97
N ASP A 58 4.90 -20.10 1.13
CA ASP A 58 6.03 -19.72 1.97
C ASP A 58 5.52 -19.47 3.38
N ALA A 59 5.67 -20.47 4.24
CA ALA A 59 5.17 -20.43 5.62
C ALA A 59 5.92 -19.44 6.54
N ARG A 60 7.14 -19.04 6.16
CA ARG A 60 7.94 -18.07 6.91
C ARG A 60 7.56 -16.65 6.55
N ALA A 61 7.39 -16.38 5.25
CA ALA A 61 6.96 -15.08 4.76
C ALA A 61 5.44 -14.86 4.86
N GLY A 62 4.67 -15.94 5.05
CA GLY A 62 3.20 -15.92 5.02
C GLY A 62 2.69 -15.57 3.62
N LEU A 63 3.16 -16.27 2.59
CA LEU A 63 2.82 -15.94 1.19
C LEU A 63 2.32 -17.17 0.42
N TRP A 64 1.19 -17.02 -0.25
CA TRP A 64 0.71 -17.93 -1.28
C TRP A 64 1.03 -17.40 -2.67
N ASN A 65 1.59 -18.27 -3.53
CA ASN A 65 1.95 -17.97 -4.92
C ASN A 65 2.80 -16.70 -5.09
N ASN A 66 3.56 -16.35 -4.05
CA ASN A 66 4.35 -15.12 -3.91
C ASN A 66 3.55 -13.79 -3.94
N SER A 67 2.21 -13.83 -3.84
CA SER A 67 1.36 -12.63 -3.94
C SER A 67 0.41 -12.45 -2.76
N LEU A 68 -0.35 -13.49 -2.38
CA LEU A 68 -1.34 -13.39 -1.31
C LEU A 68 -0.67 -13.53 0.05
N ARG A 69 -0.75 -12.48 0.87
CA ARG A 69 -0.25 -12.49 2.25
C ARG A 69 -1.27 -13.09 3.19
N VAL A 70 -0.79 -14.00 4.02
CA VAL A 70 -1.50 -14.65 5.13
C VAL A 70 -0.65 -14.56 6.39
N ILE A 71 -1.21 -14.91 7.55
CA ILE A 71 -0.45 -14.93 8.81
C ILE A 71 0.72 -15.93 8.66
N PRO A 72 1.99 -15.52 8.93
CA PRO A 72 3.15 -16.40 8.83
C PRO A 72 3.13 -17.45 9.96
N CYS A 73 2.45 -18.57 9.73
CA CYS A 73 2.19 -19.60 10.74
C CYS A 73 3.34 -20.59 10.94
N GLY A 74 4.38 -20.55 10.10
CA GLY A 74 5.51 -21.49 10.13
C GLY A 74 5.19 -22.90 9.60
N LYS A 75 3.92 -23.22 9.31
CA LYS A 75 3.49 -24.51 8.75
C LYS A 75 3.34 -24.43 7.22
N ASN A 76 4.00 -25.31 6.49
CA ASN A 76 3.80 -25.42 5.05
C ASN A 76 2.43 -26.08 4.76
N HIS A 77 1.60 -25.40 3.97
CA HIS A 77 0.24 -25.83 3.64
C HIS A 77 0.12 -26.29 2.19
N SER A 78 1.18 -26.21 1.38
CA SER A 78 1.16 -26.59 -0.05
C SER A 78 0.75 -28.04 -0.31
N LEU A 79 0.97 -28.94 0.64
CA LEU A 79 0.67 -30.37 0.49
C LEU A 79 -0.72 -30.74 1.00
N LEU A 80 -1.44 -29.80 1.63
CA LEU A 80 -2.80 -30.03 2.12
C LEU A 80 -3.76 -29.99 0.92
N ARG A 81 -4.41 -31.11 0.67
CA ARG A 81 -5.32 -31.26 -0.46
C ARG A 81 -6.75 -30.95 -0.06
N TRP A 82 -7.53 -30.37 -0.97
CA TRP A 82 -8.93 -30.05 -0.71
C TRP A 82 -9.82 -31.29 -0.52
N ASP A 83 -9.45 -32.43 -1.10
CA ASP A 83 -10.23 -33.67 -1.09
C ASP A 83 -9.92 -34.56 0.12
N VAL A 84 -9.00 -34.15 0.99
CA VAL A 84 -8.63 -34.84 2.22
C VAL A 84 -9.00 -33.95 3.40
N SER A 85 -9.81 -34.44 4.33
CA SER A 85 -10.17 -33.66 5.51
C SER A 85 -8.95 -33.38 6.38
N PHE A 86 -8.79 -32.13 6.82
CA PHE A 86 -7.76 -31.73 7.77
C PHE A 86 -8.27 -30.62 8.69
N ALA A 87 -7.71 -30.56 9.90
CA ALA A 87 -8.07 -29.52 10.87
C ALA A 87 -7.60 -28.14 10.40
N THR A 88 -8.46 -27.14 10.55
CA THR A 88 -8.11 -25.73 10.28
C THR A 88 -6.89 -25.32 11.09
N CYS A 89 -5.95 -24.63 10.44
CA CYS A 89 -4.73 -24.17 11.08
C CYS A 89 -5.05 -23.17 12.21
N ASN A 90 -4.70 -23.53 13.44
CA ASN A 90 -4.93 -22.72 14.64
C ASN A 90 -4.14 -21.40 14.70
N ILE A 91 -3.29 -21.10 13.72
CA ILE A 91 -2.50 -19.85 13.67
C ILE A 91 -2.95 -18.93 12.52
N CYS A 92 -3.11 -19.46 11.31
CA CYS A 92 -3.49 -18.62 10.15
C CYS A 92 -4.94 -18.80 9.71
N GLY A 93 -5.68 -19.78 10.24
CA GLY A 93 -7.05 -20.07 9.81
C GLY A 93 -7.15 -20.79 8.46
N PHE A 94 -6.04 -21.27 7.90
CA PHE A 94 -6.05 -22.05 6.65
C PHE A 94 -6.89 -23.33 6.83
N SER A 95 -7.81 -23.58 5.90
CA SER A 95 -8.86 -24.60 6.00
C SER A 95 -8.99 -25.36 4.68
N GLN A 96 -9.79 -26.43 4.66
CA GLN A 96 -10.08 -27.22 3.46
C GLN A 96 -10.70 -26.36 2.33
N TRP A 97 -11.50 -25.36 2.69
CA TRP A 97 -12.07 -24.37 1.75
C TRP A 97 -10.97 -23.58 1.04
N HIS A 98 -9.98 -23.08 1.77
CA HIS A 98 -8.86 -22.35 1.20
C HIS A 98 -8.01 -23.21 0.27
N ALA A 99 -7.80 -24.49 0.62
CA ALA A 99 -7.14 -25.46 -0.25
C ALA A 99 -7.92 -25.67 -1.56
N LEU A 100 -9.26 -25.76 -1.50
CA LEU A 100 -10.11 -25.86 -2.69
C LEU A 100 -9.91 -24.66 -3.62
N MET A 101 -9.99 -23.44 -3.09
CA MET A 101 -9.83 -22.22 -3.89
C MET A 101 -8.46 -22.15 -4.59
N LEU A 102 -7.39 -22.55 -3.90
CA LEU A 102 -6.04 -22.56 -4.47
C LEU A 102 -5.84 -23.66 -5.52
N GLN A 103 -6.51 -24.80 -5.35
CA GLN A 103 -6.41 -25.96 -6.23
C GLN A 103 -7.45 -25.95 -7.36
N ALA A 104 -8.36 -24.97 -7.38
CA ALA A 104 -9.43 -24.81 -8.36
C ALA A 104 -8.93 -24.91 -9.80
N ARG A 105 -7.76 -24.35 -10.08
CA ARG A 105 -7.14 -24.37 -11.42
C ARG A 105 -6.77 -25.77 -11.93
N SER A 106 -6.63 -26.76 -11.04
CA SER A 106 -6.25 -28.14 -11.38
C SER A 106 -7.44 -29.10 -11.51
N MET A 107 -8.66 -28.59 -11.42
CA MET A 107 -9.89 -29.36 -11.60
C MET A 107 -10.80 -28.64 -12.60
N ASP A 108 -11.82 -29.31 -13.12
CA ASP A 108 -12.82 -28.64 -13.96
C ASP A 108 -13.83 -27.83 -13.12
N PRO A 109 -14.51 -26.82 -13.72
CA PRO A 109 -15.45 -25.95 -13.01
C PRO A 109 -16.62 -26.70 -12.37
N THR A 110 -17.11 -27.77 -12.98
CA THR A 110 -18.24 -28.56 -12.46
C THR A 110 -17.82 -29.31 -11.19
N THR A 111 -16.65 -29.95 -11.22
CA THR A 111 -16.07 -30.59 -10.02
C THR A 111 -15.82 -29.57 -8.92
N PHE A 112 -15.30 -28.39 -9.26
CA PHE A 112 -15.10 -27.29 -8.30
C PHE A 112 -16.42 -26.86 -7.64
N ALA A 113 -17.48 -26.65 -8.43
CA ALA A 113 -18.79 -26.28 -7.90
C ALA A 113 -19.39 -27.37 -6.99
N ASN A 114 -19.24 -28.64 -7.37
CA ASN A 114 -19.68 -29.78 -6.55
C ASN A 114 -18.91 -29.84 -5.22
N ALA A 115 -17.59 -29.63 -5.27
CA ALA A 115 -16.74 -29.57 -4.08
C ALA A 115 -17.15 -28.41 -3.16
N MET A 116 -17.40 -27.21 -3.69
CA MET A 116 -17.90 -26.07 -2.92
C MET A 116 -19.22 -26.41 -2.20
N ASN A 117 -20.14 -27.10 -2.88
CA ASN A 117 -21.41 -27.50 -2.30
C ASN A 117 -21.24 -28.51 -1.17
N SER A 118 -20.26 -29.41 -1.25
CA SER A 118 -19.97 -30.39 -0.21
C SER A 118 -19.31 -29.79 1.04
N MET A 119 -18.70 -28.61 0.94
CA MET A 119 -17.92 -27.96 2.02
C MET A 119 -18.58 -26.68 2.55
N ARG A 120 -19.92 -26.58 2.48
CA ARG A 120 -20.67 -25.36 2.88
C ARG A 120 -20.39 -24.90 4.31
N ASP A 121 -20.15 -25.84 5.21
CA ASP A 121 -19.92 -25.60 6.65
C ASP A 121 -18.44 -25.36 7.00
N THR A 122 -17.54 -25.36 6.00
CA THR A 122 -16.12 -25.10 6.25
C THR A 122 -15.85 -23.60 6.37
N PRO A 123 -15.00 -23.14 7.33
CA PRO A 123 -14.61 -21.74 7.43
C PRO A 123 -14.03 -21.19 6.13
N LYS A 124 -14.61 -20.08 5.65
CA LYS A 124 -14.31 -19.44 4.35
C LYS A 124 -13.38 -18.24 4.44
N ILE A 125 -13.11 -17.79 5.66
CA ILE A 125 -12.29 -16.62 5.95
C ILE A 125 -11.14 -17.07 6.84
N ASP A 126 -9.92 -16.73 6.46
CA ASP A 126 -8.75 -16.98 7.28
C ASP A 126 -8.60 -15.95 8.41
N PHE A 127 -7.64 -16.13 9.31
CA PHE A 127 -7.49 -15.23 10.46
C PHE A 127 -6.97 -13.84 10.07
N ALA A 128 -6.27 -13.71 8.92
CA ALA A 128 -5.89 -12.42 8.37
C ALA A 128 -7.07 -11.70 7.69
N GLY A 129 -8.25 -12.32 7.60
CA GLY A 129 -9.41 -11.75 6.92
C GLY A 129 -9.33 -11.88 5.39
N SER A 130 -8.55 -12.83 4.87
CA SER A 130 -8.61 -13.19 3.45
C SER A 130 -9.79 -14.13 3.19
N HIS A 131 -10.56 -13.79 2.17
CA HIS A 131 -11.79 -14.46 1.77
C HIS A 131 -11.55 -15.39 0.56
N SER A 132 -12.58 -16.14 0.17
CA SER A 132 -12.56 -17.06 -0.98
C SER A 132 -11.98 -16.41 -2.24
N LEU A 133 -12.38 -15.16 -2.50
CA LEU A 133 -11.97 -14.43 -3.69
C LEU A 133 -10.46 -14.13 -3.72
N HIS A 134 -9.82 -13.84 -2.57
CA HIS A 134 -8.36 -13.65 -2.51
C HIS A 134 -7.61 -14.92 -2.95
N TYR A 135 -8.04 -16.07 -2.44
CA TYR A 135 -7.40 -17.35 -2.74
C TYR A 135 -7.63 -17.76 -4.20
N LEU A 136 -8.86 -17.62 -4.69
CA LEU A 136 -9.22 -17.97 -6.06
C LEU A 136 -8.52 -17.07 -7.08
N MET A 137 -8.48 -15.75 -6.84
CA MET A 137 -7.72 -14.80 -7.68
C MET A 137 -6.22 -15.08 -7.67
N SER A 138 -5.67 -15.53 -6.53
CA SER A 138 -4.27 -15.92 -6.43
C SER A 138 -3.96 -17.26 -7.12
N ALA A 139 -4.96 -18.11 -7.36
CA ALA A 139 -4.81 -19.36 -8.10
C ALA A 139 -4.66 -19.10 -9.62
N GLY A 140 -5.36 -18.07 -10.12
CA GLY A 140 -5.33 -17.66 -11.53
C GLY A 140 -6.17 -18.56 -12.43
N VAL A 141 -7.47 -18.63 -12.10
CA VAL A 141 -8.49 -19.39 -12.81
C VAL A 141 -9.25 -18.53 -13.84
N GLY A 142 -10.00 -19.18 -14.75
CA GLY A 142 -10.90 -18.52 -15.70
C GLY A 142 -12.18 -17.96 -15.06
N MET A 143 -12.95 -17.19 -15.84
CA MET A 143 -14.16 -16.51 -15.37
C MET A 143 -15.25 -17.45 -14.86
N GLU A 144 -15.33 -18.65 -15.41
CA GLU A 144 -16.32 -19.67 -15.08
C GLU A 144 -16.29 -20.07 -13.60
N TYR A 145 -15.12 -20.08 -12.96
CA TYR A 145 -14.99 -20.40 -11.52
C TYR A 145 -15.59 -19.33 -10.63
N PHE A 146 -15.52 -18.07 -11.06
CA PHE A 146 -16.02 -16.96 -10.27
C PHE A 146 -17.54 -16.87 -10.28
N SER A 147 -18.21 -17.39 -11.32
CA SER A 147 -19.68 -17.45 -11.41
C SER A 147 -20.33 -18.20 -10.25
N HIS A 148 -19.59 -19.13 -9.62
CA HIS A 148 -20.03 -19.94 -8.49
C HIS A 148 -19.91 -19.24 -7.13
N LEU A 149 -19.13 -18.16 -7.03
CA LEU A 149 -19.08 -17.34 -5.83
C LEU A 149 -20.25 -16.37 -5.87
N HIS A 150 -21.39 -16.77 -5.29
CA HIS A 150 -22.59 -15.94 -5.23
C HIS A 150 -22.26 -14.51 -4.77
N GLN A 151 -22.23 -13.60 -5.75
CA GLN A 151 -22.23 -12.14 -5.66
C GLN A 151 -20.90 -11.40 -5.40
N PHE A 152 -19.71 -12.03 -5.45
CA PHE A 152 -18.43 -11.29 -5.34
C PHE A 152 -18.34 -10.26 -4.19
N LYS A 153 -19.18 -10.37 -3.15
CA LYS A 153 -19.32 -9.35 -2.09
C LYS A 153 -18.11 -9.29 -1.16
N GLU A 154 -17.17 -10.20 -1.32
CA GLU A 154 -15.97 -10.36 -0.49
C GLU A 154 -14.80 -9.52 -1.02
N THR A 155 -14.99 -8.21 -1.17
CA THR A 155 -14.01 -7.26 -1.72
C THR A 155 -13.10 -6.62 -0.67
N CYS A 156 -13.28 -6.98 0.61
CA CYS A 156 -12.59 -6.37 1.74
C CYS A 156 -11.07 -6.55 1.67
N GLN A 157 -10.33 -5.57 2.20
CA GLN A 157 -8.89 -5.73 2.44
C GLN A 157 -8.64 -6.74 3.56
N ASN A 158 -7.57 -7.54 3.49
CA ASN A 158 -7.12 -8.36 4.61
C ASN A 158 -6.30 -7.52 5.63
N ALA A 159 -5.67 -8.16 6.61
CA ALA A 159 -4.80 -7.51 7.61
C ALA A 159 -3.57 -6.83 6.99
N PHE A 160 -3.20 -7.20 5.76
CA PHE A 160 -2.09 -6.65 5.00
C PHE A 160 -2.54 -5.60 3.97
N GLY A 161 -3.78 -5.12 4.06
CA GLY A 161 -4.33 -4.12 3.12
C GLY A 161 -4.63 -4.67 1.73
N GLN A 162 -4.51 -5.98 1.49
CA GLN A 162 -4.78 -6.54 0.17
C GLN A 162 -6.27 -6.78 -0.01
N ASN A 163 -6.90 -6.06 -0.93
CA ASN A 163 -8.15 -6.53 -1.54
C ASN A 163 -7.84 -7.64 -2.58
N PRO A 164 -8.84 -8.38 -3.08
CA PRO A 164 -8.61 -9.48 -4.01
C PRO A 164 -7.82 -9.08 -5.28
N LEU A 165 -8.04 -7.87 -5.82
CA LEU A 165 -7.37 -7.40 -7.04
C LEU A 165 -5.85 -7.23 -6.85
N HIS A 166 -5.36 -7.03 -5.63
CA HIS A 166 -3.92 -6.98 -5.36
C HIS A 166 -3.22 -8.32 -5.63
N VAL A 167 -3.97 -9.43 -5.58
CA VAL A 167 -3.42 -10.78 -5.71
C VAL A 167 -3.84 -11.47 -7.00
N LEU A 168 -4.60 -10.78 -7.85
CA LEU A 168 -5.08 -11.26 -9.14
C LEU A 168 -3.94 -11.81 -9.99
N ASN A 169 -4.08 -13.08 -10.38
CA ASN A 169 -3.27 -13.73 -11.39
C ASN A 169 -4.09 -13.82 -12.68
N PRO A 170 -3.79 -13.02 -13.72
CA PRO A 170 -4.63 -12.89 -14.91
C PRO A 170 -4.49 -14.07 -15.90
N GLN A 171 -3.77 -15.12 -15.53
CA GLN A 171 -3.26 -16.12 -16.47
C GLN A 171 -4.32 -16.78 -17.35
N ASP A 172 -5.48 -17.13 -16.79
CA ASP A 172 -6.54 -17.87 -17.49
C ASP A 172 -7.77 -16.97 -17.79
N LEU A 173 -7.64 -15.64 -17.65
CA LEU A 173 -8.73 -14.69 -17.89
C LEU A 173 -8.76 -14.12 -19.32
N GLY A 174 -7.60 -14.04 -20.00
CA GLY A 174 -7.51 -13.46 -21.35
C GLY A 174 -8.19 -12.10 -21.46
N GLU A 175 -9.03 -11.93 -22.49
CA GLU A 175 -9.82 -10.72 -22.73
C GLU A 175 -10.90 -10.45 -21.68
N GLU A 176 -11.43 -11.50 -21.03
CA GLU A 176 -12.46 -11.34 -19.99
C GLU A 176 -11.94 -10.59 -18.76
N LEU A 177 -10.61 -10.50 -18.60
CA LEU A 177 -9.97 -9.66 -17.59
C LEU A 177 -10.49 -8.22 -17.63
N ILE A 178 -10.71 -7.66 -18.81
CA ILE A 178 -11.13 -6.26 -18.94
C ILE A 178 -12.55 -6.06 -18.41
N THR A 179 -13.48 -6.92 -18.83
CA THR A 179 -14.86 -6.92 -18.31
C THR A 179 -14.88 -7.18 -16.81
N PHE A 180 -13.99 -8.04 -16.31
CA PHE A 180 -13.85 -8.32 -14.89
C PHE A 180 -13.38 -7.10 -14.09
N LEU A 181 -12.38 -6.37 -14.58
CA LEU A 181 -11.90 -5.13 -13.95
C LEU A 181 -12.94 -4.00 -14.00
N GLU A 182 -13.67 -3.85 -15.11
CA GLU A 182 -14.79 -2.90 -15.21
C GLU A 182 -15.93 -3.26 -14.24
N TRP A 183 -16.21 -4.54 -14.02
CA TRP A 183 -17.16 -4.96 -13.00
C TRP A 183 -16.72 -4.47 -11.61
N PHE A 184 -15.45 -4.65 -11.23
CA PHE A 184 -14.92 -4.18 -9.93
C PHE A 184 -14.97 -2.65 -9.76
N LYS A 185 -14.87 -1.90 -10.86
CA LYS A 185 -14.90 -0.44 -10.84
C LYS A 185 -16.19 0.13 -10.26
N VAL A 186 -17.32 -0.56 -10.41
CA VAL A 186 -18.63 -0.05 -9.97
C VAL A 186 -19.13 -0.63 -8.64
N GLN A 187 -18.37 -1.51 -7.99
CA GLN A 187 -18.84 -2.23 -6.80
C GLN A 187 -18.82 -1.41 -5.51
N GLU A 188 -17.94 -0.43 -5.42
CA GLU A 188 -17.75 0.38 -4.22
C GLU A 188 -17.94 1.86 -4.55
N HIS A 189 -18.24 2.64 -3.52
CA HIS A 189 -18.37 4.09 -3.63
C HIS A 189 -17.18 4.78 -2.93
N PRO A 190 -16.47 5.71 -3.62
CA PRO A 190 -16.68 6.12 -5.02
C PRO A 190 -16.28 5.02 -6.03
N PRO A 191 -16.85 5.05 -7.26
CA PRO A 191 -16.44 4.13 -8.32
C PRO A 191 -14.93 4.15 -8.54
N GLY A 192 -14.35 2.97 -8.69
CA GLY A 192 -12.92 2.76 -8.85
C GLY A 192 -12.15 2.60 -7.54
N LEU A 193 -12.79 2.72 -6.36
CA LEU A 193 -12.12 2.61 -5.06
C LEU A 193 -11.30 1.32 -4.93
N LEU A 194 -11.84 0.17 -5.34
CA LEU A 194 -11.13 -1.11 -5.26
C LEU A 194 -9.88 -1.16 -6.16
N LEU A 195 -9.83 -0.36 -7.22
CA LEU A 195 -8.71 -0.27 -8.16
C LEU A 195 -7.62 0.70 -7.69
N THR A 196 -7.91 1.57 -6.71
CA THR A 196 -6.97 2.57 -6.19
C THR A 196 -6.48 2.27 -4.78
N GLN A 197 -7.17 1.40 -4.04
CA GLN A 197 -6.78 0.97 -2.70
C GLN A 197 -5.33 0.49 -2.64
N ARG A 198 -4.67 0.71 -1.51
CA ARG A 198 -3.26 0.39 -1.28
C ARG A 198 -3.11 -0.70 -0.24
N ASP A 199 -2.17 -1.60 -0.49
CA ASP A 199 -1.75 -2.59 0.50
C ASP A 199 -0.80 -2.01 1.57
N LEU A 200 -0.36 -2.85 2.50
CA LEU A 200 0.57 -2.52 3.59
C LEU A 200 1.88 -1.85 3.11
N LYS A 201 2.25 -2.01 1.84
CA LYS A 201 3.45 -1.42 1.22
C LYS A 201 3.12 -0.24 0.32
N GLY A 202 1.90 0.28 0.35
CA GLY A 202 1.47 1.42 -0.44
C GLY A 202 1.19 1.08 -1.90
N ARG A 203 1.14 -0.21 -2.27
CA ARG A 203 0.97 -0.67 -3.66
C ARG A 203 -0.51 -0.73 -4.02
N THR A 204 -0.89 -0.18 -5.16
CA THR A 204 -2.25 -0.34 -5.72
C THR A 204 -2.39 -1.66 -6.48
N PRO A 205 -3.60 -2.14 -6.81
CA PRO A 205 -3.79 -3.29 -7.69
C PRO A 205 -3.05 -3.16 -9.03
N LEU A 206 -2.94 -1.96 -9.60
CA LEU A 206 -2.19 -1.72 -10.82
C LEU A 206 -0.70 -2.07 -10.66
N HIS A 207 -0.09 -1.68 -9.53
CA HIS A 207 1.29 -2.03 -9.21
C HIS A 207 1.48 -3.56 -9.25
N CYS A 208 0.53 -4.31 -8.71
CA CYS A 208 0.58 -5.77 -8.64
C CYS A 208 0.28 -6.44 -9.99
N LEU A 209 -0.75 -5.99 -10.70
CA LEU A 209 -1.24 -6.60 -11.94
C LEU A 209 -0.22 -6.46 -13.07
N LEU A 210 0.38 -5.28 -13.25
CA LEU A 210 1.33 -5.03 -14.35
C LEU A 210 2.64 -5.84 -14.21
N GLN A 211 2.94 -6.39 -13.04
CA GLN A 211 4.09 -7.30 -12.85
C GLN A 211 3.85 -8.70 -13.42
N ARG A 212 2.64 -9.01 -13.91
CA ARG A 212 2.27 -10.32 -14.45
C ARG A 212 2.54 -10.37 -15.95
N PRO A 213 3.10 -11.48 -16.48
CA PRO A 213 3.21 -11.66 -17.92
C PRO A 213 1.81 -11.82 -18.52
N MET A 214 1.49 -11.00 -19.51
CA MET A 214 0.21 -10.97 -20.23
C MET A 214 0.48 -10.73 -21.72
N GLU A 215 -0.54 -10.94 -22.55
CA GLU A 215 -0.49 -10.54 -23.95
C GLU A 215 -0.30 -9.01 -24.07
N ARG A 216 0.42 -8.58 -25.11
CA ARG A 216 0.90 -7.21 -25.24
C ARG A 216 -0.25 -6.20 -25.27
N ASP A 217 -1.31 -6.51 -26.00
CA ASP A 217 -2.48 -5.66 -26.16
C ASP A 217 -3.29 -5.50 -24.87
N LEU A 218 -3.33 -6.53 -24.01
CA LEU A 218 -3.98 -6.45 -22.70
C LEU A 218 -3.41 -5.35 -21.81
N TYR A 219 -2.10 -5.07 -21.86
CA TYR A 219 -1.54 -3.94 -21.11
C TYR A 219 -2.22 -2.62 -21.48
N SER A 220 -2.37 -2.35 -22.78
CA SER A 220 -3.01 -1.11 -23.25
C SER A 220 -4.49 -1.02 -22.85
N LYS A 221 -5.21 -2.15 -22.84
CA LYS A 221 -6.61 -2.23 -22.43
C LYS A 221 -6.76 -2.01 -20.93
N ILE A 222 -5.91 -2.62 -20.11
CA ILE A 222 -5.88 -2.44 -18.65
C ILE A 222 -5.69 -0.96 -18.29
N LEU A 223 -4.76 -0.26 -18.96
CA LEU A 223 -4.51 1.16 -18.69
C LEU A 223 -5.76 2.02 -18.91
N LYS A 224 -6.64 1.66 -19.86
CA LYS A 224 -7.89 2.38 -20.15
C LYS A 224 -9.00 2.10 -19.12
N THR A 225 -8.94 0.99 -18.42
CA THR A 225 -9.95 0.60 -17.42
C THR A 225 -9.71 1.26 -16.06
N PHE A 226 -8.45 1.43 -15.66
CA PHE A 226 -8.08 1.95 -14.35
C PHE A 226 -8.36 3.47 -14.22
N PRO A 227 -8.95 3.93 -13.11
CA PRO A 227 -9.21 5.35 -12.88
C PRO A 227 -7.92 6.12 -12.56
N TRP A 228 -7.82 7.38 -12.99
CA TRP A 228 -6.66 8.26 -12.75
C TRP A 228 -5.32 7.59 -13.07
N ILE A 229 -5.25 6.91 -14.21
CA ILE A 229 -4.17 5.98 -14.54
C ILE A 229 -2.78 6.63 -14.52
N GLU A 230 -2.64 7.86 -15.02
CA GLU A 230 -1.36 8.57 -15.02
C GLU A 230 -0.86 8.83 -13.60
N HIS A 231 -1.77 9.16 -12.68
CA HIS A 231 -1.47 9.31 -11.26
C HIS A 231 -1.06 7.97 -10.63
N GLN A 232 -1.76 6.89 -10.94
CA GLN A 232 -1.42 5.56 -10.42
C GLN A 232 -0.07 5.04 -10.93
N LEU A 233 0.30 5.36 -12.17
CA LEU A 233 1.58 4.98 -12.77
C LEU A 233 2.77 5.76 -12.21
N SER A 234 2.54 7.02 -11.80
CA SER A 234 3.56 7.93 -11.24
C SER A 234 3.70 7.83 -9.72
N THR A 235 2.69 7.29 -9.06
CA THR A 235 2.69 7.00 -7.62
C THR A 235 3.81 6.03 -7.24
N PHE A 236 4.39 6.24 -6.05
CA PHE A 236 5.38 5.34 -5.46
C PHE A 236 4.76 4.34 -4.47
N ASP A 237 5.42 3.19 -4.30
CA ASP A 237 5.26 2.34 -3.12
C ASP A 237 6.15 2.84 -1.97
N THR A 238 6.01 2.23 -0.79
CA THR A 238 6.82 2.55 0.41
C THR A 238 8.31 2.23 0.26
N SER A 239 8.71 1.56 -0.83
CA SER A 239 10.11 1.35 -1.20
C SER A 239 10.62 2.38 -2.21
N GLY A 240 9.85 3.43 -2.52
CA GLY A 240 10.17 4.46 -3.49
C GLY A 240 10.12 3.96 -4.94
N ARG A 241 9.27 2.97 -5.25
CA ARG A 241 9.17 2.40 -6.61
C ARG A 241 7.81 2.63 -7.23
N THR A 242 7.80 3.08 -8.49
CA THR A 242 6.61 3.13 -9.32
C THR A 242 6.28 1.77 -9.94
N ALA A 243 5.09 1.65 -10.54
CA ALA A 243 4.69 0.44 -11.25
C ALA A 243 5.73 -0.01 -12.30
N ILE A 244 6.26 0.92 -13.12
CA ILE A 244 7.27 0.62 -14.16
C ILE A 244 8.56 0.05 -13.55
N MET A 245 9.01 0.59 -12.42
CA MET A 245 10.20 0.09 -11.72
C MET A 245 9.97 -1.33 -11.18
N MET A 246 8.76 -1.60 -10.68
CA MET A 246 8.36 -2.93 -10.22
C MET A 246 8.26 -3.94 -11.38
N MET A 247 7.68 -3.55 -12.52
CA MET A 247 7.66 -4.37 -13.74
C MET A 247 9.08 -4.73 -14.18
N SER A 248 10.00 -3.76 -14.19
CA SER A 248 11.40 -3.97 -14.56
C SER A 248 12.07 -5.01 -13.64
N LYS A 249 11.83 -4.90 -12.33
CA LYS A 249 12.31 -5.86 -11.33
C LYS A 249 11.71 -7.26 -11.54
N ALA A 250 10.41 -7.35 -11.84
CA ALA A 250 9.73 -8.61 -12.10
C ALA A 250 10.28 -9.31 -13.36
N ALA A 251 10.48 -8.55 -14.45
CA ALA A 251 11.09 -9.05 -15.68
C ALA A 251 12.52 -9.57 -15.45
N LEU A 252 13.34 -8.83 -14.67
CA LEU A 252 14.69 -9.25 -14.32
C LEU A 252 14.69 -10.57 -13.54
N LYS A 253 13.80 -10.72 -12.55
CA LYS A 253 13.67 -11.97 -11.79
C LYS A 253 13.27 -13.15 -12.68
N LEU A 254 12.40 -12.92 -13.67
CA LEU A 254 11.93 -13.96 -14.57
C LEU A 254 12.90 -14.28 -15.71
N LYS A 255 13.90 -13.42 -15.97
CA LYS A 255 14.81 -13.57 -17.11
C LYS A 255 15.52 -14.93 -17.15
N SER A 256 15.91 -15.45 -15.98
CA SER A 256 16.55 -16.78 -15.86
C SER A 256 15.55 -17.93 -15.72
N GLU A 257 14.36 -17.69 -15.16
CA GLU A 257 13.36 -18.74 -14.89
C GLU A 257 12.43 -19.02 -16.09
N CYS A 258 12.09 -17.99 -16.87
CA CYS A 258 11.12 -18.04 -17.95
C CYS A 258 11.31 -16.83 -18.89
N PRO A 259 12.23 -16.92 -19.87
CA PRO A 259 12.57 -15.80 -20.76
C PRO A 259 11.38 -15.20 -21.52
N SER A 260 10.43 -16.02 -21.96
CA SER A 260 9.22 -15.57 -22.65
C SER A 260 8.33 -14.71 -21.75
N ALA A 261 8.14 -15.11 -20.48
CA ALA A 261 7.41 -14.30 -19.51
C ALA A 261 8.12 -12.98 -19.19
N ALA A 262 9.46 -12.99 -19.13
CA ALA A 262 10.23 -11.76 -18.96
C ALA A 262 10.06 -10.82 -20.17
N ALA A 263 10.08 -11.36 -21.40
CA ALA A 263 9.83 -10.60 -22.62
C ALA A 263 8.42 -9.99 -22.68
N ALA A 264 7.40 -10.74 -22.24
CA ALA A 264 6.03 -10.25 -22.16
C ALA A 264 5.89 -9.05 -21.20
N ILE A 265 6.57 -9.06 -20.05
CA ILE A 265 6.59 -7.91 -19.13
C ILE A 265 7.35 -6.73 -19.75
N GLN A 266 8.46 -6.98 -20.45
CA GLN A 266 9.19 -5.92 -21.16
C GLN A 266 8.34 -5.26 -22.25
N ALA A 267 7.55 -6.03 -23.00
CA ALA A 267 6.58 -5.49 -23.95
C ALA A 267 5.55 -4.61 -23.24
N GLY A 268 5.04 -5.04 -22.08
CA GLY A 268 4.15 -4.22 -21.26
C GLY A 268 4.79 -2.92 -20.78
N ILE A 269 6.08 -2.92 -20.39
CA ILE A 269 6.81 -1.69 -20.04
C ILE A 269 6.84 -0.71 -21.21
N VAL A 270 7.03 -1.20 -22.43
CA VAL A 270 6.99 -0.38 -23.65
C VAL A 270 5.60 0.24 -23.82
N GLU A 271 4.52 -0.54 -23.67
CA GLU A 271 3.14 -0.03 -23.78
C GLU A 271 2.83 1.05 -22.74
N VAL A 272 3.24 0.86 -21.49
CA VAL A 272 3.06 1.86 -20.43
C VAL A 272 3.82 3.16 -20.75
N LYS A 273 5.04 3.06 -21.28
CA LYS A 273 5.82 4.24 -21.69
C LYS A 273 5.20 4.97 -22.87
N VAL A 274 4.71 4.24 -23.87
CA VAL A 274 3.99 4.82 -25.02
C VAL A 274 2.74 5.54 -24.52
N PHE A 275 1.96 4.91 -23.65
CA PHE A 275 0.78 5.51 -23.03
C PHE A 275 1.12 6.84 -22.33
N LEU A 276 2.13 6.85 -21.44
CA LEU A 276 2.54 8.07 -20.75
C LEU A 276 3.01 9.17 -21.71
N SER A 277 3.75 8.83 -22.76
CA SER A 277 4.20 9.80 -23.76
C SER A 277 3.05 10.42 -24.57
N GLN A 278 1.95 9.68 -24.78
CA GLN A 278 0.76 10.18 -25.46
C GLN A 278 -0.11 11.05 -24.53
N SER A 279 -0.15 10.72 -23.24
CA SER A 279 -0.86 11.52 -22.23
C SER A 279 -0.14 12.85 -21.94
N ASP A 280 1.18 12.90 -22.02
CA ASP A 280 1.99 14.11 -21.75
C ASP A 280 1.62 15.31 -22.63
N ASP A 281 1.22 15.09 -23.90
CA ASP A 281 0.82 16.17 -24.82
C ASP A 281 -0.48 16.88 -24.38
N ASN A 282 -1.39 16.18 -23.70
CA ASN A 282 -2.61 16.77 -23.11
C ASN A 282 -2.37 17.25 -21.67
N LEU A 283 -1.41 16.65 -20.96
CA LEU A 283 -1.13 16.92 -19.56
C LEU A 283 -0.18 18.10 -19.32
N GLN A 284 0.58 18.60 -20.30
CA GLN A 284 1.44 19.77 -20.07
C GLN A 284 0.68 20.99 -19.51
N HIS A 285 -0.60 21.17 -19.90
CA HIS A 285 -1.44 22.26 -19.39
C HIS A 285 -1.98 22.00 -17.96
N GLU A 286 -2.19 20.74 -17.58
CA GLU A 286 -2.62 20.35 -16.21
C GLU A 286 -1.44 20.13 -15.26
N ALA A 287 -0.28 19.69 -15.75
CA ALA A 287 0.96 19.46 -15.02
C ALA A 287 1.57 20.79 -14.51
N GLN A 288 1.40 21.89 -15.26
CA GLN A 288 1.72 23.23 -14.77
C GLN A 288 0.85 23.65 -13.56
N ASN A 289 -0.37 23.12 -13.43
CA ASN A 289 -1.26 23.33 -12.28
C ASN A 289 -1.11 22.26 -11.19
N ARG A 290 -0.71 21.03 -11.54
CA ARG A 290 -0.24 20.01 -10.60
C ARG A 290 1.19 20.30 -10.17
N SER A 291 1.38 21.47 -9.54
CA SER A 291 2.56 21.80 -8.74
C SER A 291 3.07 20.56 -7.99
N LEU A 292 4.39 20.33 -8.03
CA LEU A 292 5.10 19.31 -7.24
C LEU A 292 4.85 19.48 -5.72
N TYR A 293 4.40 20.67 -5.32
CA TYR A 293 4.06 20.99 -3.95
C TYR A 293 2.80 20.26 -3.50
N GLY A 294 2.93 19.39 -2.50
CA GLY A 294 1.83 18.58 -1.98
C GLY A 294 1.89 18.39 -0.46
N PHE A 295 1.21 17.35 0.02
CA PHE A 295 1.14 17.05 1.46
C PHE A 295 2.51 16.79 2.08
N HIS A 296 3.44 16.17 1.34
CA HIS A 296 4.78 15.89 1.84
C HIS A 296 5.58 17.18 2.05
N ASP A 297 5.43 18.18 1.19
CA ASP A 297 6.11 19.47 1.37
C ASP A 297 5.55 20.22 2.57
N ILE A 298 4.22 20.23 2.71
CA ILE A 298 3.54 20.77 3.89
C ILE A 298 4.03 20.05 5.15
N ALA A 299 4.11 18.72 5.13
CA ALA A 299 4.58 17.91 6.25
C ALA A 299 6.05 18.16 6.60
N ARG A 300 6.91 18.41 5.61
CA ARG A 300 8.32 18.82 5.79
C ARG A 300 8.48 20.29 6.19
N GLY A 301 7.38 21.02 6.37
CA GLY A 301 7.38 22.39 6.86
C GLY A 301 7.58 23.45 5.77
N ALA A 302 7.57 23.07 4.49
CA ALA A 302 7.54 24.01 3.40
C ALA A 302 6.24 24.83 3.44
N ARG A 303 6.31 26.05 2.90
CA ARG A 303 5.19 26.99 2.87
C ARG A 303 5.06 27.63 1.50
N GLY A 304 3.90 28.24 1.27
CA GLY A 304 3.73 29.17 0.16
C GLY A 304 4.67 30.38 0.27
N THR A 305 4.69 31.19 -0.79
CA THR A 305 5.60 32.31 -0.90
C THR A 305 4.97 33.55 -0.27
N SER A 306 5.63 34.16 0.72
CA SER A 306 5.17 35.39 1.37
C SER A 306 5.99 36.59 0.90
N TYR A 307 5.30 37.66 0.52
CA TYR A 307 5.85 38.97 0.18
C TYR A 307 5.21 40.05 1.07
N PHE A 308 5.69 41.29 1.01
CA PHE A 308 5.11 42.42 1.75
C PHE A 308 3.61 42.57 1.45
N GLY A 309 2.76 42.14 2.38
CA GLY A 309 1.29 42.23 2.29
C GLY A 309 0.58 41.12 1.50
N PHE A 310 1.32 40.15 0.95
CA PHE A 310 0.73 39.10 0.10
C PHE A 310 1.29 37.71 0.42
N TYR A 311 0.43 36.70 0.32
CA TYR A 311 0.79 35.29 0.42
C TYR A 311 0.30 34.54 -0.81
N GLU A 312 1.19 33.86 -1.50
CA GLU A 312 0.87 33.00 -2.63
C GLU A 312 0.92 31.53 -2.20
N CYS A 313 -0.22 30.85 -2.28
CA CYS A 313 -0.29 29.43 -1.97
C CYS A 313 0.27 28.58 -3.14
N ARG A 314 1.31 27.78 -2.88
CA ARG A 314 1.93 26.88 -3.89
C ARG A 314 1.09 25.67 -4.28
N VAL A 315 -0.02 25.42 -3.58
CA VAL A 315 -0.95 24.34 -3.89
C VAL A 315 -1.91 24.74 -5.00
N CYS A 316 -2.50 25.94 -4.89
CA CYS A 316 -3.49 26.47 -5.82
C CYS A 316 -2.99 27.63 -6.71
N ASN A 317 -1.76 28.09 -6.49
CA ASN A 317 -1.14 29.24 -7.15
C ASN A 317 -1.99 30.51 -7.12
N ARG A 318 -2.74 30.72 -6.03
CA ARG A 318 -3.56 31.92 -5.80
C ARG A 318 -2.99 32.77 -4.68
N THR A 319 -2.98 34.08 -4.90
CA THR A 319 -2.59 35.09 -3.91
C THR A 319 -3.74 35.35 -2.94
N ASN A 320 -3.44 35.36 -1.64
CA ASN A 320 -4.33 35.65 -0.52
C ASN A 320 -5.62 34.80 -0.49
N ALA A 321 -5.60 33.60 -1.07
CA ALA A 321 -6.77 32.71 -1.07
C ALA A 321 -7.09 32.12 0.32
N HIS A 322 -6.08 32.00 1.18
CA HIS A 322 -6.17 31.54 2.57
C HIS A 322 -4.90 31.95 3.32
N SER A 323 -4.80 31.65 4.62
CA SER A 323 -3.63 32.05 5.41
C SER A 323 -2.38 31.23 5.08
N ASN A 324 -1.21 31.76 5.45
CA ASN A 324 0.06 31.04 5.41
C ASN A 324 0.20 30.11 6.64
N SER A 325 -0.73 29.17 6.79
CA SER A 325 -0.69 28.12 7.80
C SER A 325 -0.57 26.75 7.12
N TYR A 326 0.00 25.77 7.82
CA TYR A 326 0.05 24.40 7.31
C TYR A 326 -1.34 23.79 7.15
N LEU A 327 -2.26 24.13 8.06
CA LEU A 327 -3.64 23.63 8.03
C LEU A 327 -4.38 24.13 6.79
N ASP A 328 -4.32 25.42 6.49
CA ASP A 328 -5.00 25.98 5.30
C ASP A 328 -4.41 25.42 4.00
N GLN A 329 -3.09 25.25 3.95
CA GLN A 329 -2.44 24.61 2.79
C GLN A 329 -2.87 23.15 2.64
N LEU A 330 -3.00 22.42 3.74
CA LEU A 330 -3.43 21.02 3.73
C LEU A 330 -4.89 20.91 3.28
N VAL A 331 -5.76 21.77 3.80
CA VAL A 331 -7.17 21.87 3.37
C VAL A 331 -7.24 22.24 1.88
N CYS A 332 -6.45 23.19 1.42
CA CYS A 332 -6.35 23.54 0.00
C CYS A 332 -5.95 22.34 -0.86
N ALA A 333 -4.96 21.55 -0.41
CA ALA A 333 -4.51 20.35 -1.11
C ALA A 333 -5.59 19.26 -1.14
N CYS A 334 -6.35 19.09 -0.06
CA CYS A 334 -7.51 18.19 -0.04
C CYS A 334 -8.59 18.65 -1.04
N THR A 335 -8.92 19.93 -1.07
CA THR A 335 -9.95 20.49 -1.97
C THR A 335 -9.56 20.35 -3.44
N LEU A 336 -8.26 20.43 -3.77
CA LEU A 336 -7.76 20.19 -5.13
C LEU A 336 -7.57 18.70 -5.47
N GLY A 337 -8.02 17.78 -4.62
CA GLY A 337 -7.98 16.35 -4.89
C GLY A 337 -6.57 15.76 -4.97
N ARG A 338 -5.59 16.34 -4.25
CA ARG A 338 -4.25 15.75 -4.14
C ARG A 338 -4.35 14.39 -3.45
N ASP A 339 -3.49 13.44 -3.83
CA ASP A 339 -3.47 12.10 -3.23
C ASP A 339 -2.96 12.14 -1.78
N ARG A 340 -3.82 11.73 -0.85
CA ARG A 340 -3.59 11.78 0.61
C ARG A 340 -2.89 10.54 1.14
N ASN A 341 -2.85 9.45 0.36
CA ASN A 341 -2.36 8.14 0.80
C ASN A 341 -1.07 7.73 0.05
N GLY A 342 -0.78 8.39 -1.08
CA GLY A 342 0.38 8.10 -1.91
C GLY A 342 1.73 8.35 -1.20
N PRO A 343 2.60 7.34 -1.12
CA PRO A 343 4.00 7.54 -0.77
C PRO A 343 4.69 8.50 -1.74
N ASP A 344 5.64 9.28 -1.23
CA ASP A 344 6.61 10.02 -2.06
C ASP A 344 7.75 9.10 -2.54
N ASP A 345 8.71 9.69 -3.24
CA ASP A 345 9.94 9.02 -3.71
C ASP A 345 10.82 8.51 -2.55
N THR A 346 10.66 9.05 -1.34
CA THR A 346 11.32 8.56 -0.14
C THR A 346 10.60 7.37 0.51
N GLY A 347 9.40 7.01 0.04
CA GLY A 347 8.58 5.93 0.58
C GLY A 347 7.70 6.33 1.77
N MET A 348 7.56 7.63 2.05
CA MET A 348 6.77 8.15 3.16
C MET A 348 5.38 8.54 2.67
N THR A 349 4.33 8.09 3.36
CA THR A 349 2.98 8.64 3.12
C THR A 349 2.83 10.00 3.82
N PRO A 350 1.86 10.84 3.42
CA PRO A 350 1.56 12.09 4.10
C PRO A 350 1.31 11.92 5.61
N ALA A 351 0.57 10.87 6.00
CA ALA A 351 0.26 10.60 7.40
C ALA A 351 1.53 10.29 8.22
N HIS A 352 2.42 9.48 7.67
CA HIS A 352 3.72 9.22 8.28
C HIS A 352 4.55 10.49 8.36
N ALA A 353 4.66 11.25 7.26
CA ALA A 353 5.44 12.49 7.21
C ALA A 353 4.95 13.53 8.23
N LEU A 354 3.63 13.71 8.40
CA LEU A 354 3.09 14.64 9.39
C LEU A 354 3.54 14.30 10.81
N VAL A 355 3.65 13.02 11.14
CA VAL A 355 4.05 12.54 12.46
C VAL A 355 5.56 12.58 12.66
N THR A 356 6.34 12.28 11.63
CA THR A 356 7.79 12.10 11.78
C THR A 356 8.60 13.37 11.53
N GLN A 357 8.09 14.30 10.73
CA GLN A 357 8.81 15.52 10.36
C GLN A 357 8.56 16.64 11.37
N SER A 358 9.62 17.36 11.72
CA SER A 358 9.56 18.55 12.57
C SER A 358 9.19 19.78 11.75
N ARG A 359 8.27 20.59 12.28
CA ARG A 359 7.82 21.86 11.68
C ARG A 359 7.91 22.98 12.72
N CYS A 360 8.01 24.21 12.23
CA CYS A 360 7.99 25.42 13.07
C CYS A 360 6.76 26.27 12.72
N ASN A 361 6.28 27.08 13.66
CA ASN A 361 5.17 28.03 13.48
C ASN A 361 5.60 29.26 12.66
N ASN A 362 4.61 30.05 12.22
CA ASN A 362 4.85 31.28 11.44
C ASN A 362 4.98 32.52 12.34
N ASP A 363 5.72 32.38 13.42
CA ASP A 363 6.05 33.46 14.33
C ASP A 363 7.53 33.85 14.18
N ALA A 364 7.88 35.05 14.65
CA ALA A 364 9.24 35.55 14.58
C ALA A 364 10.24 34.65 15.32
N ALA A 365 9.77 33.97 16.38
CA ALA A 365 10.55 33.06 17.21
C ALA A 365 10.69 31.65 16.60
N ARG A 366 9.99 31.34 15.50
CA ARG A 366 9.93 30.01 14.86
C ARG A 366 9.68 28.90 15.88
N THR A 367 8.68 29.09 16.73
CA THR A 367 8.38 28.12 17.80
C THR A 367 8.04 26.75 17.20
N PRO A 368 8.41 25.63 17.86
CA PRO A 368 8.08 24.30 17.36
C PRO A 368 6.56 24.09 17.27
N GLU A 369 6.13 23.33 16.28
CA GLU A 369 4.74 22.89 16.19
C GLU A 369 4.36 22.06 17.43
N THR A 370 3.19 22.37 18.00
CA THR A 370 2.65 21.66 19.16
C THR A 370 1.96 20.35 18.75
N PRO A 371 1.86 19.35 19.64
CA PRO A 371 1.12 18.11 19.37
C PRO A 371 -0.33 18.32 18.92
N VAL A 372 -1.00 19.35 19.44
CA VAL A 372 -2.38 19.70 19.08
C VAL A 372 -2.47 20.18 17.63
N GLN A 373 -1.49 20.97 17.17
CA GLN A 373 -1.42 21.39 15.78
C GLN A 373 -1.16 20.20 14.84
N THR A 374 -0.26 19.28 15.20
CA THR A 374 -0.07 18.03 14.44
C THR A 374 -1.36 17.22 14.34
N ALA A 375 -2.12 17.13 15.44
CA ALA A 375 -3.41 16.45 15.45
C ALA A 375 -4.41 17.12 14.50
N ALA A 376 -4.50 18.45 14.49
CA ALA A 376 -5.35 19.20 13.56
C ALA A 376 -5.02 18.92 12.09
N LEU A 377 -3.72 18.81 11.75
CA LEU A 377 -3.30 18.41 10.40
C LEU A 377 -3.75 16.98 10.06
N MET A 378 -3.66 16.03 11.00
CA MET A 378 -4.17 14.68 10.76
C MET A 378 -5.69 14.64 10.62
N HIS A 379 -6.44 15.40 11.40
CA HIS A 379 -7.90 15.51 11.26
C HIS A 379 -8.29 16.00 9.87
N ALA A 380 -7.57 16.99 9.35
CA ALA A 380 -7.76 17.50 8.00
C ALA A 380 -7.26 16.51 6.93
N LEU A 381 -6.24 15.66 7.21
CA LEU A 381 -5.74 14.65 6.27
C LEU A 381 -6.58 13.36 6.22
N ILE A 382 -7.23 12.96 7.32
CA ILE A 382 -8.04 11.75 7.41
C ILE A 382 -9.27 12.07 8.28
N PRO A 383 -10.40 12.54 7.72
CA PRO A 383 -11.55 13.01 8.50
C PRO A 383 -12.37 11.85 9.09
N ARG A 384 -13.04 12.08 10.23
CA ARG A 384 -13.98 11.11 10.84
C ARG A 384 -15.17 10.90 9.90
N GLY A 385 -15.19 9.80 9.16
CA GLY A 385 -16.29 9.43 8.28
C GLY A 385 -15.88 9.11 6.85
N ASP A 386 -14.66 9.48 6.45
CA ASP A 386 -14.14 9.10 5.14
C ASP A 386 -13.45 7.73 5.20
N ARG A 387 -14.22 6.67 4.93
CA ARG A 387 -13.71 5.28 4.97
C ARG A 387 -12.70 5.00 3.85
N THR A 388 -12.66 5.81 2.80
CA THR A 388 -11.77 5.60 1.64
C THR A 388 -10.30 5.88 1.97
N LEU A 389 -10.04 6.58 3.07
CA LEU A 389 -8.70 7.00 3.48
C LEU A 389 -8.10 6.17 4.61
N LEU A 390 -8.83 5.18 5.12
CA LEU A 390 -8.38 4.38 6.27
C LEU A 390 -7.13 3.54 5.98
N GLU A 391 -6.79 3.33 4.71
CA GLU A 391 -5.54 2.67 4.34
C GLU A 391 -4.30 3.43 4.82
N ALA A 392 -4.35 4.76 4.93
CA ALA A 392 -3.24 5.56 5.46
C ALA A 392 -2.85 5.17 6.90
N LEU A 393 -3.78 4.58 7.65
CA LEU A 393 -3.53 4.09 9.01
C LEU A 393 -2.77 2.76 9.03
N ARG A 394 -2.78 2.04 7.90
CA ARG A 394 -2.33 0.66 7.78
C ARG A 394 -0.99 0.57 7.07
N VAL A 395 -0.72 1.43 6.08
CA VAL A 395 0.54 1.47 5.34
C VAL A 395 1.73 1.61 6.30
N LEU A 396 2.85 0.96 5.96
CA LEU A 396 4.12 1.11 6.70
C LEU A 396 4.97 2.22 6.08
N ASP A 397 5.85 2.84 6.86
CA ASP A 397 6.92 3.66 6.28
C ASP A 397 8.01 2.79 5.61
N ARG A 398 9.00 3.46 5.04
CA ARG A 398 10.16 2.85 4.39
C ARG A 398 10.94 1.92 5.33
N GLU A 399 11.03 2.29 6.61
CA GLU A 399 11.69 1.51 7.66
C GLU A 399 10.85 0.32 8.13
N GLY A 400 9.59 0.24 7.70
CA GLY A 400 8.66 -0.82 8.06
C GLY A 400 7.90 -0.55 9.35
N ASN A 401 7.93 0.68 9.88
CA ASN A 401 7.14 1.05 11.05
C ASN A 401 5.70 1.35 10.66
N SER A 402 4.78 1.04 11.56
CA SER A 402 3.37 1.43 11.41
C SER A 402 3.17 2.89 11.84
N LEU A 403 2.09 3.50 11.35
CA LEU A 403 1.71 4.85 11.79
C LEU A 403 1.49 4.91 13.31
N VAL A 404 0.84 3.88 13.87
CA VAL A 404 0.61 3.73 15.32
C VAL A 404 1.92 3.73 16.09
N TYR A 405 2.93 3.00 15.62
CA TYR A 405 4.26 3.03 16.23
C TYR A 405 4.85 4.44 16.23
N ASN A 406 4.87 5.09 15.07
CA ASN A 406 5.46 6.41 14.91
C ASN A 406 4.79 7.48 15.79
N ILE A 407 3.46 7.43 15.93
CA ILE A 407 2.70 8.31 16.83
C ILE A 407 3.04 8.02 18.28
N ALA A 408 3.05 6.74 18.66
CA ALA A 408 3.21 6.31 20.04
C ALA A 408 4.61 6.60 20.60
N ILE A 409 5.67 6.32 19.84
CA ILE A 409 7.05 6.58 20.28
C ILE A 409 7.40 8.07 20.38
N ARG A 410 6.51 8.96 19.90
CA ARG A 410 6.61 10.42 20.04
C ARG A 410 5.72 10.98 21.16
N GLY A 411 4.93 10.13 21.82
CA GLY A 411 4.04 10.52 22.91
C GLY A 411 2.84 11.37 22.47
N LEU A 412 2.39 11.23 21.21
CA LEU A 412 1.27 12.00 20.65
C LEU A 412 -0.08 11.34 20.99
N TYR A 413 -0.44 11.33 22.28
CA TYR A 413 -1.57 10.52 22.78
C TYR A 413 -2.95 10.91 22.21
N GLU A 414 -3.21 12.20 21.96
CA GLU A 414 -4.48 12.67 21.39
C GLU A 414 -4.65 12.20 19.94
N LEU A 415 -3.56 12.27 19.18
CA LEU A 415 -3.49 11.75 17.83
C LEU A 415 -3.60 10.22 17.80
N LEU A 416 -3.01 9.53 18.77
CA LEU A 416 -3.16 8.08 18.92
C LEU A 416 -4.62 7.71 19.20
N GLU A 417 -5.26 8.38 20.15
CA GLU A 417 -6.67 8.17 20.46
C GLU A 417 -7.55 8.39 19.22
N TYR A 418 -7.27 9.46 18.46
CA TYR A 418 -7.95 9.75 17.21
C TYR A 418 -7.83 8.61 16.19
N VAL A 419 -6.60 8.22 15.85
CA VAL A 419 -6.33 7.18 14.83
C VAL A 419 -6.93 5.84 15.24
N LEU A 420 -6.86 5.47 16.52
CA LEU A 420 -7.48 4.23 16.99
C LEU A 420 -9.00 4.28 16.89
N HIS A 421 -9.62 5.44 17.10
CA HIS A 421 -11.07 5.60 16.99
C HIS A 421 -11.59 5.46 15.55
N LEU A 422 -10.76 5.74 14.54
CA LEU A 422 -11.13 5.59 13.13
C LEU A 422 -11.24 4.11 12.68
N GLU A 423 -10.66 3.17 13.43
CA GLU A 423 -10.55 1.77 13.04
C GLU A 423 -11.49 0.82 13.78
N GLU A 424 -11.85 -0.25 13.09
CA GLU A 424 -12.70 -1.32 13.60
C GLU A 424 -12.00 -2.07 14.76
N PRO A 425 -12.73 -2.58 15.76
CA PRO A 425 -12.13 -3.16 16.97
C PRO A 425 -11.05 -4.22 16.72
N ASN A 426 -11.30 -5.17 15.81
CA ASN A 426 -10.35 -6.24 15.51
C ASN A 426 -9.08 -5.71 14.84
N ARG A 427 -9.21 -4.77 13.89
CA ARG A 427 -8.07 -4.13 13.23
C ARG A 427 -7.28 -3.25 14.19
N ARG A 428 -7.98 -2.49 15.02
CA ARG A 428 -7.38 -1.66 16.08
C ARG A 428 -6.46 -2.50 16.97
N ARG A 429 -6.93 -3.67 17.41
CA ARG A 429 -6.13 -4.60 18.21
C ARG A 429 -4.88 -5.08 17.47
N ALA A 430 -5.01 -5.49 16.21
CA ALA A 430 -3.86 -5.89 15.39
C ALA A 430 -2.84 -4.74 15.23
N MET A 431 -3.31 -3.52 14.93
CA MET A 431 -2.47 -2.33 14.74
C MET A 431 -1.61 -2.00 15.96
N VAL A 432 -2.19 -2.00 17.17
CA VAL A 432 -1.45 -1.70 18.41
C VAL A 432 -0.50 -2.83 18.84
N ASN A 433 -0.69 -4.04 18.29
CA ASN A 433 0.17 -5.18 18.51
C ASN A 433 1.19 -5.40 17.38
N THR A 434 1.27 -4.51 16.40
CA THR A 434 2.34 -4.55 15.39
C THR A 434 3.71 -4.52 16.06
N CYS A 435 4.67 -5.23 15.46
CA CYS A 435 6.04 -5.24 15.92
C CYS A 435 6.95 -4.65 14.84
N GLN A 436 7.93 -3.88 15.28
CA GLN A 436 8.89 -3.20 14.42
C GLN A 436 10.30 -3.65 14.75
N MET A 437 11.23 -3.39 13.83
CA MET A 437 12.64 -3.60 14.14
C MET A 437 13.16 -2.50 15.06
N GLY A 438 13.44 -2.87 16.30
CA GLY A 438 14.06 -2.00 17.28
C GLY A 438 15.59 -1.98 17.16
N ILE A 439 16.20 -1.28 18.13
CA ILE A 439 17.66 -1.19 18.28
C ILE A 439 18.24 -2.61 18.39
N ASN A 440 19.37 -2.86 17.72
CA ASN A 440 20.04 -4.17 17.65
C ASN A 440 19.27 -5.26 16.88
N ARG A 441 18.38 -4.89 15.94
CA ARG A 441 17.60 -5.84 15.11
C ARG A 441 16.75 -6.81 15.94
N ARG A 442 16.29 -6.38 17.13
CA ARG A 442 15.32 -7.11 17.95
C ARG A 442 13.92 -6.57 17.72
N GLU A 443 12.95 -7.47 17.57
CA GLU A 443 11.55 -7.05 17.35
C GLU A 443 10.98 -6.47 18.63
N TRP A 444 10.43 -5.27 18.54
CA TRP A 444 9.79 -4.58 19.65
C TRP A 444 8.31 -4.40 19.32
N SER A 445 7.43 -4.69 20.27
CA SER A 445 6.04 -4.25 20.16
C SER A 445 5.96 -2.74 20.36
N VAL A 446 4.88 -2.13 19.86
CA VAL A 446 4.61 -0.70 20.11
C VAL A 446 4.66 -0.38 21.61
N LEU A 447 4.06 -1.24 22.44
CA LEU A 447 4.03 -1.03 23.89
C LEU A 447 5.43 -1.11 24.52
N ALA A 448 6.26 -2.06 24.09
CA ALA A 448 7.63 -2.19 24.58
C ALA A 448 8.48 -0.97 24.17
N ALA A 449 8.33 -0.47 22.95
CA ALA A 449 9.03 0.71 22.48
C ALA A 449 8.64 1.98 23.24
N VAL A 450 7.36 2.15 23.55
CA VAL A 450 6.87 3.27 24.37
C VAL A 450 7.42 3.20 25.79
N ASP A 451 7.44 2.02 26.42
CA ASP A 451 7.96 1.88 27.77
C ASP A 451 9.47 2.15 27.84
N HIS A 452 10.22 1.70 26.84
CA HIS A 452 11.64 2.02 26.69
C HIS A 452 11.87 3.52 26.49
N ALA A 453 11.19 4.16 25.54
CA ALA A 453 11.31 5.60 25.29
C ALA A 453 10.98 6.41 26.55
N ARG A 454 9.92 6.04 27.28
CA ARG A 454 9.54 6.67 28.55
C ARG A 454 10.63 6.57 29.62
N SER A 455 11.38 5.47 29.67
CA SER A 455 12.47 5.27 30.65
C SER A 455 13.65 6.22 30.45
N GLN A 456 13.80 6.80 29.26
CA GLN A 456 14.89 7.71 28.89
C GLN A 456 14.52 9.20 29.07
N ILE A 457 13.28 9.51 29.43
CA ILE A 457 12.78 10.88 29.51
C ILE A 457 12.82 11.41 30.95
N PHE A 458 13.55 12.51 31.14
CA PHE A 458 13.64 13.23 32.41
C PHE A 458 12.63 14.37 32.54
N ASP A 459 12.18 14.94 31.42
CA ASP A 459 11.17 15.99 31.35
C ASP A 459 9.79 15.48 31.86
N PRO A 460 9.23 16.05 32.94
CA PRO A 460 7.97 15.62 33.53
C PRO A 460 6.78 15.66 32.57
N ASP A 461 6.70 16.69 31.72
CA ASP A 461 5.57 16.86 30.79
C ASP A 461 5.62 15.80 29.69
N LYS A 462 6.81 15.56 29.13
CA LYS A 462 7.01 14.47 28.19
C LYS A 462 6.71 13.12 28.85
N LYS A 463 7.17 12.88 30.07
CA LYS A 463 6.92 11.63 30.80
C LYS A 463 5.43 11.38 31.05
N HIS A 464 4.66 12.43 31.33
CA HIS A 464 3.19 12.38 31.44
C HIS A 464 2.54 12.00 30.10
N ARG A 465 2.95 12.61 28.99
CA ARG A 465 2.44 12.27 27.65
C ARG A 465 2.68 10.81 27.28
N PHE A 466 3.86 10.27 27.56
CA PHE A 466 4.16 8.85 27.33
C PHE A 466 3.34 7.93 28.25
N SER A 467 3.03 8.37 29.47
CA SER A 467 2.17 7.62 30.39
C SER A 467 0.73 7.53 29.87
N LYS A 468 0.18 8.63 29.36
CA LYS A 468 -1.12 8.64 28.66
C LYS A 468 -1.10 7.75 27.41
N THR A 469 -0.04 7.84 26.61
CA THR A 469 0.15 7.01 25.41
C THR A 469 0.14 5.51 25.76
N LYS A 470 0.90 5.11 26.78
CA LYS A 470 0.92 3.73 27.30
C LYS A 470 -0.46 3.27 27.74
N HIS A 471 -1.19 4.11 28.48
CA HIS A 471 -2.55 3.80 28.92
C HIS A 471 -3.51 3.57 27.74
N MET A 472 -3.45 4.42 26.70
CA MET A 472 -4.25 4.24 25.47
C MET A 472 -3.95 2.94 24.74
N LEU A 473 -2.66 2.57 24.61
CA LEU A 473 -2.26 1.31 23.98
C LEU A 473 -2.80 0.10 24.76
N VAL A 474 -2.66 0.10 26.09
CA VAL A 474 -3.18 -0.99 26.94
C VAL A 474 -4.70 -1.09 26.83
N LYS A 475 -5.41 0.04 26.86
CA LYS A 475 -6.86 0.10 26.66
C LYS A 475 -7.29 -0.46 25.30
N ALA A 476 -6.47 -0.28 24.26
CA ALA A 476 -6.70 -0.83 22.92
C ALA A 476 -6.24 -2.30 22.77
N GLY A 477 -5.72 -2.93 23.82
CA GLY A 477 -5.33 -4.34 23.84
C GLY A 477 -3.89 -4.63 23.40
N ALA A 478 -2.99 -3.64 23.48
CA ALA A 478 -1.56 -3.83 23.20
C ALA A 478 -0.88 -4.74 24.24
N GLN A 479 0.03 -5.59 23.77
CA GLN A 479 0.80 -6.51 24.60
C GLN A 479 2.30 -6.20 24.50
N MET A 480 3.07 -6.52 25.56
CA MET A 480 4.52 -6.37 25.55
C MET A 480 5.19 -7.34 24.56
N ASN A 481 4.68 -8.57 24.47
CA ASN A 481 5.20 -9.62 23.61
C ASN A 481 4.05 -10.29 22.84
N PRO A 482 3.44 -9.61 21.85
CA PRO A 482 2.30 -10.15 21.13
C PRO A 482 2.73 -11.34 20.28
N GLY A 483 1.98 -12.44 20.39
CA GLY A 483 2.13 -13.60 19.52
C GLY A 483 1.72 -13.31 18.07
N VAL A 484 2.12 -14.17 17.14
CA VAL A 484 1.87 -13.98 15.69
C VAL A 484 0.38 -13.76 15.38
N THR A 485 -0.52 -14.50 16.04
CA THR A 485 -1.98 -14.32 15.87
C THR A 485 -2.43 -12.94 16.35
N THR A 486 -1.98 -12.50 17.52
CA THR A 486 -2.34 -11.18 18.09
C THR A 486 -1.93 -10.02 17.19
N ARG A 487 -0.84 -10.17 16.42
CA ARG A 487 -0.32 -9.13 15.51
C ARG A 487 -1.17 -8.93 14.26
N TRP A 488 -1.82 -9.98 13.76
CA TRP A 488 -2.40 -10.00 12.40
C TRP A 488 -3.86 -10.43 12.35
N GLN A 489 -4.38 -11.04 13.40
CA GLN A 489 -5.74 -11.58 13.39
C GLN A 489 -6.77 -10.46 13.41
N ILE A 490 -7.59 -10.40 12.36
CA ILE A 490 -8.70 -9.45 12.25
C ILE A 490 -10.06 -10.13 12.06
N SER A 491 -10.05 -11.44 11.78
CA SER A 491 -11.23 -12.29 11.74
C SER A 491 -11.23 -13.28 12.91
N SER A 492 -12.35 -13.39 13.59
CA SER A 492 -12.61 -14.46 14.55
C SER A 492 -13.04 -15.69 13.75
N GLY A 493 -12.25 -16.76 13.80
CA GLY A 493 -12.66 -18.05 13.25
C GLY A 493 -13.89 -18.53 14.00
N TYR A 494 -15.04 -18.49 13.33
CA TYR A 494 -16.25 -19.16 13.77
C TYR A 494 -16.53 -20.31 12.79
#